data_AF-A0A947RUP9-F1
#
_entry.id   AF-A0A947RUP9-F1
#
_cell.length_a   1.000
_cell.length_b   1.000
_cell.length_c   1.000
_cell.angle_alpha   90.00
_cell.angle_beta   90.00
_cell.angle_gamma   90.00
#
_symmetry.space_group_name_H-M   'P 1'
#
loop_
_entity.id
_entity.type
_entity.pdbx_description
1 polymer ?
#
loop_
_entity_poly.entity_id
_entity_poly.type
_entity_poly.pdbx_seq_one_letter_code
_entity_poly.pdbx_strand_id
1 'polypeptide(L)'
;MKLIIVPPEVDSTDDIRKISDGESFIFTADHLLKKELVRGKIARPDKVLTISDVADDSVFDDVNDLTRRYSREWFKAEEADEILSFRGVNLAGQLVAETSFYFIKVLRAVCISQAIRGSYGGKAEFILADDESIWAKVFKYTARKRGIGLDIRKFAPAKGSLDSGIFPIKDMIRRSAARLYGRTRRNIPSGGILYSCAPGYFKLFRDISATGGTSYYLRPEFSPRTGIEFRGKETVYLTPECFIEKEDKTICRKWLKNRDIRAVLDSHFKDSDFFVYKGDNLWEIIKHDLFHMLDQALFRGAVWVLGFNRILDSLKPRTIIVEENICPFNKTLIECADKKGIPSVYLLHGLLTYDLFSSIGSASTVVVPGTYTKKFLTDHGVAENMIAEIGLPYYEKKISSIDRTGSRRKFFSRYGLDDGKRIVMLASHDVFTEKRPYYTG
;
A
#
# COMPACT_ATOMS: atom_id res chain seq x y z
N MET A 1 -20.34 34.36 -3.45
CA MET A 1 -19.99 33.43 -2.35
C MET A 1 -18.56 32.95 -2.58
N LYS A 2 -17.71 32.85 -1.56
CA LYS A 2 -16.38 32.24 -1.71
C LYS A 2 -16.39 30.80 -1.23
N LEU A 3 -15.78 29.91 -2.01
CA LEU A 3 -15.59 28.51 -1.65
C LEU A 3 -14.10 28.16 -1.72
N ILE A 4 -13.53 27.87 -0.55
CA ILE A 4 -12.15 27.45 -0.38
C ILE A 4 -12.10 25.92 -0.46
N ILE A 5 -11.39 25.39 -1.45
CA ILE A 5 -11.14 23.96 -1.62
C ILE A 5 -9.84 23.62 -0.91
N VAL A 6 -9.91 22.75 0.09
CA VAL A 6 -8.75 22.30 0.86
C VAL A 6 -8.51 20.80 0.59
N PRO A 7 -7.46 20.46 -0.18
CA PRO A 7 -7.03 19.08 -0.38
C PRO A 7 -6.68 18.38 0.96
N PRO A 8 -6.78 17.04 1.01
CA PRO A 8 -6.57 16.29 2.25
C PRO A 8 -5.12 16.33 2.76
N GLU A 9 -4.13 16.68 1.93
CA GLU A 9 -2.72 16.75 2.34
C GLU A 9 -2.30 18.12 2.93
N VAL A 10 -3.21 19.09 3.03
CA VAL A 10 -2.99 20.35 3.77
C VAL A 10 -3.17 20.11 5.28
N ASP A 11 -2.07 20.10 6.02
CA ASP A 11 -2.03 19.76 7.45
C ASP A 11 -2.05 20.97 8.40
N SER A 12 -2.03 22.18 7.84
CA SER A 12 -1.84 23.42 8.59
C SER A 12 -3.13 24.25 8.61
N THR A 13 -3.82 24.22 9.74
CA THR A 13 -4.98 25.11 9.97
C THR A 13 -4.60 26.59 9.93
N ASP A 14 -3.35 26.94 10.24
CA ASP A 14 -2.85 28.31 10.17
C ASP A 14 -2.76 28.82 8.74
N ASP A 15 -2.45 27.95 7.80
CA ASP A 15 -2.41 28.26 6.38
C ASP A 15 -3.81 28.51 5.82
N ILE A 16 -4.79 27.69 6.22
CA ILE A 16 -6.20 27.91 5.88
C ILE A 16 -6.73 29.22 6.50
N ARG A 17 -6.30 29.54 7.73
CA ARG A 17 -6.67 30.81 8.39
C ARG A 17 -6.23 32.04 7.60
N LYS A 18 -5.10 31.98 6.88
CA LYS A 18 -4.59 33.12 6.07
C LYS A 18 -5.47 33.43 4.85
N ILE A 19 -6.23 32.45 4.36
CA ILE A 19 -7.06 32.59 3.15
C ILE A 19 -8.56 32.60 3.45
N SER A 20 -8.96 32.25 4.68
CA SER A 20 -10.34 32.35 5.16
C SER A 20 -10.64 33.76 5.66
N ASP A 21 -11.78 34.31 5.25
CA ASP A 21 -12.35 35.55 5.80
C ASP A 21 -13.42 35.30 6.89
N GLY A 22 -13.56 34.04 7.34
CA GLY A 22 -14.56 33.62 8.33
C GLY A 22 -16.00 33.46 7.79
N GLU A 23 -16.28 34.04 6.62
CA GLU A 23 -17.59 33.96 5.95
C GLU A 23 -17.60 33.03 4.72
N SER A 24 -16.41 32.74 4.20
CA SER A 24 -16.15 31.76 3.15
C SER A 24 -16.61 30.36 3.55
N PHE A 25 -17.15 29.62 2.59
CA PHE A 25 -17.33 28.18 2.74
C PHE A 25 -15.98 27.49 2.54
N ILE A 26 -15.70 26.45 3.31
CA ILE A 26 -14.49 25.65 3.21
C ILE A 26 -14.91 24.22 2.93
N PHE A 27 -14.51 23.67 1.78
CA PHE A 27 -14.65 22.26 1.48
C PHE A 27 -13.38 21.50 1.88
N THR A 28 -13.54 20.41 2.62
CA THR A 28 -12.46 19.45 2.89
C THR A 28 -12.96 18.01 2.79
N ALA A 29 -12.13 17.13 2.22
CA ALA A 29 -12.39 15.69 2.21
C ALA A 29 -12.04 15.01 3.54
N ASP A 30 -11.37 15.70 4.46
CA ASP A 30 -10.91 15.17 5.74
C ASP A 30 -11.83 15.62 6.90
N HIS A 31 -12.51 14.66 7.52
CA HIS A 31 -13.37 14.89 8.68
C HIS A 31 -12.60 15.38 9.91
N LEU A 32 -11.33 15.00 10.07
CA LEU A 32 -10.48 15.50 11.16
C LEU A 32 -10.16 16.98 10.92
N LEU A 33 -9.78 17.35 9.70
CA LEU A 33 -9.55 18.75 9.36
C LEU A 33 -10.83 19.58 9.57
N LYS A 34 -12.02 19.07 9.23
CA LYS A 34 -13.29 19.73 9.59
C LYS A 34 -13.42 20.00 11.09
N LYS A 35 -13.14 18.99 11.93
CA LYS A 35 -13.17 19.15 13.40
C LYS A 35 -12.16 20.19 13.87
N GLU A 36 -10.96 20.20 13.30
CA GLU A 36 -9.90 21.15 13.65
C GLU A 36 -10.22 22.58 13.23
N LEU A 37 -10.77 22.79 12.03
CA LEU A 37 -11.21 24.10 11.53
C LEU A 37 -12.31 24.69 12.42
N VAL A 38 -13.28 23.87 12.82
CA VAL A 38 -14.37 24.28 13.72
C VAL A 38 -13.84 24.56 15.13
N ARG A 39 -13.04 23.65 15.70
CA ARG A 39 -12.47 23.82 17.06
C ARG A 39 -11.56 25.04 17.14
N GLY A 40 -10.77 25.27 16.10
CA GLY A 40 -9.87 26.40 15.95
C GLY A 40 -10.55 27.73 15.61
N LYS A 41 -11.90 27.75 15.52
CA LYS A 41 -12.72 28.91 15.15
C LYS A 41 -12.30 29.57 13.84
N ILE A 42 -11.81 28.77 12.88
CA ILE A 42 -11.40 29.27 11.55
C ILE A 42 -12.62 29.41 10.64
N ALA A 43 -13.62 28.57 10.82
CA ALA A 43 -14.91 28.63 10.14
C ALA A 43 -16.03 28.13 11.06
N ARG A 44 -17.26 28.59 10.80
CA ARG A 44 -18.45 28.10 11.47
C ARG A 44 -18.79 26.67 11.01
N PRO A 45 -19.41 25.81 11.85
CA PRO A 45 -19.73 24.44 11.46
C PRO A 45 -20.53 24.30 10.16
N ASP A 46 -21.48 25.20 9.91
CA ASP A 46 -22.32 25.27 8.70
C ASP A 46 -21.57 25.76 7.46
N LYS A 47 -20.36 26.28 7.64
CA LYS A 47 -19.47 26.76 6.57
C LYS A 47 -18.41 25.74 6.19
N VAL A 48 -18.27 24.63 6.93
CA VAL A 48 -17.30 23.57 6.60
C VAL A 48 -18.01 22.39 5.94
N LEU A 49 -17.87 22.31 4.62
CA LEU A 49 -18.43 21.29 3.76
C LEU A 49 -17.48 20.09 3.67
N THR A 50 -18.09 18.91 3.54
CA THR A 50 -17.46 17.60 3.37
C THR A 50 -17.99 16.93 2.12
N ILE A 51 -17.46 15.74 1.81
CA ILE A 51 -17.91 14.95 0.66
C ILE A 51 -19.43 14.73 0.69
N SER A 52 -20.00 14.38 1.85
CA SER A 52 -21.43 14.14 2.00
C SER A 52 -22.30 15.39 1.82
N ASP A 53 -21.72 16.58 1.91
CA ASP A 53 -22.43 17.85 1.69
C ASP A 53 -22.53 18.20 0.19
N VAL A 54 -21.73 17.56 -0.67
CA VAL A 54 -21.62 17.90 -2.09
C VAL A 54 -21.87 16.73 -3.04
N ALA A 55 -21.80 15.49 -2.55
CA ALA A 55 -21.99 14.27 -3.32
C ALA A 55 -22.69 13.21 -2.47
N ASP A 56 -23.64 12.50 -3.07
CA ASP A 56 -24.15 11.24 -2.54
C ASP A 56 -23.22 10.06 -2.91
N ASP A 57 -23.44 8.90 -2.30
CA ASP A 57 -22.62 7.72 -2.53
C ASP A 57 -22.68 7.23 -3.99
N SER A 58 -23.79 7.49 -4.71
CA SER A 58 -23.97 7.03 -6.09
C SER A 58 -23.00 7.68 -7.08
N VAL A 59 -22.48 8.87 -6.73
CA VAL A 59 -21.44 9.55 -7.51
C VAL A 59 -20.15 8.72 -7.61
N PHE A 60 -19.98 7.73 -6.73
CA PHE A 60 -18.81 6.84 -6.67
C PHE A 60 -19.08 5.40 -7.14
N ASP A 61 -20.28 5.08 -7.64
CA ASP A 61 -20.67 3.70 -7.98
C ASP A 61 -19.70 3.03 -8.97
N ASP A 62 -19.24 3.77 -9.97
CA ASP A 62 -18.33 3.31 -11.03
C ASP A 62 -16.84 3.39 -10.66
N VAL A 63 -16.49 4.10 -9.58
CA VAL A 63 -15.10 4.37 -9.20
C VAL A 63 -14.36 3.07 -8.88
N ASN A 64 -15.01 2.13 -8.20
CA ASN A 64 -14.36 0.88 -7.82
C ASN A 64 -14.05 0.02 -9.06
N ASP A 65 -14.99 -0.09 -9.99
CA ASP A 65 -14.80 -0.90 -11.20
C ASP A 65 -13.75 -0.27 -12.14
N LEU A 66 -13.75 1.06 -12.29
CA LEU A 66 -12.72 1.76 -13.04
C LEU A 66 -11.35 1.67 -12.36
N THR A 67 -11.29 1.76 -11.03
CA THR A 67 -10.03 1.57 -10.28
C THR A 67 -9.46 0.18 -10.57
N ARG A 68 -10.29 -0.86 -10.51
CA ARG A 68 -9.88 -2.24 -10.81
C ARG A 68 -9.40 -2.40 -12.24
N ARG A 69 -10.12 -1.84 -13.21
CA ARG A 69 -9.73 -1.84 -14.61
C ARG A 69 -8.37 -1.18 -14.78
N TYR A 70 -8.25 0.06 -14.31
CA TYR A 70 -7.04 0.87 -14.46
C TYR A 70 -5.85 0.22 -13.77
N SER A 71 -6.00 -0.37 -12.59
CA SER A 71 -4.89 -0.98 -11.87
C SER A 71 -4.44 -2.33 -12.41
N ARG A 72 -5.30 -3.05 -13.14
CA ARG A 72 -5.01 -4.40 -13.66
C ARG A 72 -4.68 -4.46 -15.14
N GLU A 73 -5.11 -3.48 -15.92
CA GLU A 73 -5.02 -3.56 -17.39
C GLU A 73 -3.95 -2.65 -17.99
N TRP A 74 -3.51 -1.61 -17.27
CA TRP A 74 -2.58 -0.61 -17.82
C TRP A 74 -1.22 -1.20 -18.28
N PHE A 75 -0.83 -2.35 -17.74
CA PHE A 75 0.44 -3.02 -18.07
C PHE A 75 0.25 -4.29 -18.90
N LYS A 76 -0.98 -4.61 -19.33
CA LYS A 76 -1.27 -5.81 -20.13
C LYS A 76 -1.10 -5.61 -21.63
N ALA A 77 -0.77 -4.40 -22.09
CA ALA A 77 -0.33 -4.21 -23.46
C ALA A 77 0.93 -5.06 -23.71
N GLU A 78 0.99 -5.83 -24.81
CA GLU A 78 2.07 -6.80 -25.06
C GLU A 78 3.47 -6.15 -24.94
N GLU A 79 3.62 -4.92 -25.44
CA GLU A 79 4.86 -4.14 -25.36
C GLU A 79 5.23 -3.75 -23.91
N ALA A 80 4.23 -3.50 -23.06
CA ALA A 80 4.44 -3.10 -21.67
C ALA A 80 4.93 -4.27 -20.80
N ASP A 81 4.43 -5.49 -21.04
CA ASP A 81 4.81 -6.67 -20.25
C ASP A 81 6.32 -6.98 -20.35
N GLU A 82 6.85 -6.96 -21.58
CA GLU A 82 8.28 -7.19 -21.81
C GLU A 82 9.12 -6.11 -21.11
N ILE A 83 8.69 -4.85 -21.23
CA ILE A 83 9.36 -3.66 -20.71
C ILE A 83 9.33 -3.59 -19.19
N LEU A 84 8.27 -4.09 -18.57
CA LEU A 84 8.09 -4.10 -17.12
C LEU A 84 8.65 -5.37 -16.47
N SER A 85 9.16 -6.31 -17.27
CA SER A 85 9.78 -7.55 -16.79
C SER A 85 11.28 -7.40 -16.54
N PHE A 86 11.74 -7.76 -15.35
CA PHE A 86 13.17 -7.78 -15.02
C PHE A 86 13.61 -9.21 -14.68
N ARG A 87 14.56 -9.76 -15.46
CA ARG A 87 14.99 -11.17 -15.36
C ARG A 87 13.80 -12.14 -15.40
N GLY A 88 12.83 -11.82 -16.25
CA GLY A 88 11.59 -12.56 -16.47
C GLY A 88 10.55 -12.42 -15.36
N VAL A 89 10.80 -11.68 -14.28
CA VAL A 89 9.80 -11.37 -13.24
C VAL A 89 9.04 -10.14 -13.70
N ASN A 90 7.71 -10.23 -13.84
CA ASN A 90 6.88 -9.09 -14.23
C ASN A 90 6.70 -8.18 -13.01
N LEU A 91 7.31 -7.00 -13.04
CA LEU A 91 7.25 -6.07 -11.92
C LEU A 91 5.95 -5.27 -11.86
N ALA A 92 5.20 -5.16 -12.96
CA ALA A 92 3.95 -4.39 -13.01
C ALA A 92 2.80 -5.07 -12.27
N GLY A 93 2.68 -6.41 -12.39
CA GLY A 93 1.72 -7.20 -11.62
C GLY A 93 1.88 -7.04 -10.10
N GLN A 94 3.08 -6.65 -9.66
CA GLN A 94 3.37 -6.39 -8.25
C GLN A 94 2.70 -5.11 -7.76
N LEU A 95 2.54 -4.12 -8.64
CA LEU A 95 2.09 -2.76 -8.35
C LEU A 95 0.57 -2.57 -8.44
N VAL A 96 -0.20 -3.64 -8.65
CA VAL A 96 -1.66 -3.56 -8.77
C VAL A 96 -2.28 -2.88 -7.54
N ALA A 97 -1.79 -3.17 -6.33
CA ALA A 97 -2.33 -2.57 -5.11
C ALA A 97 -2.01 -1.08 -5.02
N GLU A 98 -0.75 -0.70 -5.21
CA GLU A 98 -0.27 0.69 -5.20
C GLU A 98 -0.98 1.54 -6.25
N THR A 99 -1.08 1.02 -7.48
CA THR A 99 -1.79 1.70 -8.57
C THR A 99 -3.29 1.77 -8.31
N SER A 100 -3.92 0.77 -7.69
CA SER A 100 -5.33 0.85 -7.26
C SER A 100 -5.54 1.99 -6.27
N PHE A 101 -4.70 2.09 -5.23
CA PHE A 101 -4.79 3.17 -4.25
C PHE A 101 -4.53 4.55 -4.87
N TYR A 102 -3.68 4.63 -5.89
CA TYR A 102 -3.48 5.86 -6.64
C TYR A 102 -4.72 6.22 -7.47
N PHE A 103 -5.22 5.29 -8.28
CA PHE A 103 -6.34 5.53 -9.19
C PHE A 103 -7.65 5.83 -8.47
N ILE A 104 -7.94 5.16 -7.35
CA ILE A 104 -9.14 5.47 -6.54
C ILE A 104 -9.11 6.92 -6.05
N LYS A 105 -7.93 7.43 -5.64
CA LYS A 105 -7.79 8.85 -5.23
C LYS A 105 -8.04 9.79 -6.39
N VAL A 106 -7.46 9.51 -7.57
CA VAL A 106 -7.67 10.31 -8.79
C VAL A 106 -9.15 10.35 -9.16
N LEU A 107 -9.79 9.18 -9.28
CA LEU A 107 -11.18 9.05 -9.71
C LEU A 107 -12.15 9.71 -8.72
N ARG A 108 -11.93 9.54 -7.41
CA ARG A 108 -12.74 10.25 -6.39
C ARG A 108 -12.54 11.75 -6.45
N ALA A 109 -11.32 12.24 -6.66
CA ALA A 109 -11.06 13.67 -6.83
C ALA A 109 -11.81 14.24 -8.05
N VAL A 110 -11.88 13.49 -9.15
CA VAL A 110 -12.65 13.89 -10.35
C VAL A 110 -14.15 13.97 -10.01
N CYS A 111 -14.70 12.92 -9.40
CA CYS A 111 -16.09 12.88 -8.96
C CYS A 111 -16.46 14.08 -8.09
N ILE A 112 -15.66 14.34 -7.06
CA ILE A 112 -15.92 15.40 -6.09
C ILE A 112 -15.75 16.77 -6.72
N SER A 113 -14.75 16.96 -7.58
CA SER A 113 -14.59 18.20 -8.34
C SER A 113 -15.81 18.49 -9.22
N GLN A 114 -16.37 17.48 -9.86
CA GLN A 114 -17.59 17.62 -10.66
C GLN A 114 -18.83 17.89 -9.80
N ALA A 115 -18.94 17.26 -8.63
CA ALA A 115 -20.05 17.44 -7.70
C ALA A 115 -20.06 18.84 -7.05
N ILE A 116 -18.90 19.32 -6.61
CA ILE A 116 -18.70 20.70 -6.13
C ILE A 116 -19.09 21.70 -7.22
N ARG A 117 -18.66 21.46 -8.46
CA ARG A 117 -19.04 22.30 -9.59
C ARG A 117 -20.55 22.24 -9.86
N GLY A 118 -21.18 21.07 -9.84
CA GLY A 118 -22.63 20.94 -10.04
C GLY A 118 -23.41 21.75 -9.01
N SER A 119 -22.95 21.74 -7.76
CA SER A 119 -23.59 22.41 -6.64
C SER A 119 -23.36 23.93 -6.62
N TYR A 120 -22.14 24.38 -6.96
CA TYR A 120 -21.69 25.76 -6.72
C TYR A 120 -21.16 26.49 -7.97
N GLY A 121 -21.09 25.83 -9.12
CA GLY A 121 -20.63 26.40 -10.38
C GLY A 121 -21.45 27.63 -10.78
N GLY A 122 -20.75 28.72 -11.14
CA GLY A 122 -21.36 30.01 -11.49
C GLY A 122 -21.91 30.81 -10.30
N LYS A 123 -21.90 30.25 -9.08
CA LYS A 123 -22.39 30.91 -7.85
C LYS A 123 -21.24 31.26 -6.89
N ALA A 124 -20.10 30.61 -7.05
CA ALA A 124 -18.94 30.73 -6.19
C ALA A 124 -17.71 31.28 -6.90
N GLU A 125 -16.96 32.11 -6.18
CA GLU A 125 -15.54 32.32 -6.42
C GLU A 125 -14.78 31.17 -5.76
N PHE A 126 -13.96 30.46 -6.54
CA PHE A 126 -13.22 29.31 -6.05
C PHE A 126 -11.80 29.72 -5.66
N ILE A 127 -11.39 29.35 -4.45
CA ILE A 127 -10.01 29.47 -3.96
C ILE A 127 -9.50 28.05 -3.74
N LEU A 128 -8.38 27.67 -4.35
CA LEU A 128 -7.73 26.39 -4.12
C LEU A 128 -6.51 26.56 -3.22
N ALA A 129 -6.48 25.82 -2.11
CA ALA A 129 -5.28 25.60 -1.33
C ALA A 129 -4.39 24.57 -2.04
N ASP A 130 -3.45 25.03 -2.86
CA ASP A 130 -2.63 24.17 -3.71
C ASP A 130 -1.40 23.66 -2.97
N ASP A 131 -1.43 22.37 -2.65
CA ASP A 131 -0.36 21.60 -2.00
C ASP A 131 0.36 20.65 -2.99
N GLU A 132 0.08 20.80 -4.29
CA GLU A 132 0.57 19.94 -5.36
C GLU A 132 0.10 18.46 -5.27
N SER A 133 -0.85 18.15 -4.40
CA SER A 133 -1.49 16.84 -4.31
C SER A 133 -2.20 16.47 -5.61
N ILE A 134 -2.51 15.18 -5.77
CA ILE A 134 -3.30 14.71 -6.90
C ILE A 134 -4.70 15.35 -6.92
N TRP A 135 -5.25 15.67 -5.76
CA TRP A 135 -6.51 16.40 -5.62
C TRP A 135 -6.38 17.81 -6.20
N ALA A 136 -5.38 18.58 -5.78
CA ALA A 136 -5.14 19.92 -6.29
C ALA A 136 -4.90 19.91 -7.81
N LYS A 137 -4.14 18.94 -8.33
CA LYS A 137 -3.90 18.76 -9.77
C LYS A 137 -5.19 18.48 -10.54
N VAL A 138 -6.02 17.55 -10.05
CA VAL A 138 -7.33 17.25 -10.66
C VAL A 138 -8.22 18.48 -10.66
N PHE A 139 -8.34 19.20 -9.54
CA PHE A 139 -9.15 20.43 -9.46
C PHE A 139 -8.65 21.53 -10.40
N LYS A 140 -7.34 21.77 -10.50
CA LYS A 140 -6.77 22.74 -11.45
C LYS A 140 -7.09 22.36 -12.89
N TYR A 141 -6.94 21.07 -13.23
CA TYR A 141 -7.25 20.58 -14.57
C TYR A 141 -8.73 20.75 -14.92
N THR A 142 -9.63 20.30 -14.04
CA THR A 142 -11.07 20.36 -14.26
C THR A 142 -11.57 21.80 -14.32
N ALA A 143 -11.03 22.71 -13.49
CA ALA A 143 -11.33 24.13 -13.51
C ALA A 143 -10.90 24.77 -14.85
N ARG A 144 -9.64 24.58 -15.26
CA ARG A 144 -9.10 25.11 -16.52
C ARG A 144 -9.92 24.66 -17.73
N LYS A 145 -10.16 23.36 -17.85
CA LYS A 145 -10.87 22.78 -19.00
C LYS A 145 -12.31 23.29 -19.13
N ARG A 146 -12.91 23.71 -18.02
CA ARG A 146 -14.30 24.16 -17.94
C ARG A 146 -14.44 25.68 -17.80
N GLY A 147 -13.33 26.43 -17.93
CA GLY A 147 -13.34 27.89 -17.84
C GLY A 147 -13.73 28.43 -16.45
N ILE A 148 -13.48 27.67 -15.38
CA ILE A 148 -13.77 28.09 -14.01
C ILE A 148 -12.60 28.94 -13.51
N GLY A 149 -12.90 30.17 -13.09
CA GLY A 149 -11.94 31.04 -12.41
C GLY A 149 -11.54 30.44 -11.07
N LEU A 150 -10.24 30.25 -10.88
CA LEU A 150 -9.65 29.64 -9.68
C LEU A 150 -8.54 30.55 -9.14
N ASP A 151 -8.70 31.06 -7.92
CA ASP A 151 -7.61 31.71 -7.19
C ASP A 151 -6.74 30.63 -6.52
N ILE A 152 -5.49 30.50 -6.94
CA ILE A 152 -4.58 29.45 -6.48
C ILE A 152 -3.69 30.03 -5.37
N ARG A 153 -3.82 29.47 -4.16
CA ARG A 153 -3.00 29.81 -3.00
C ARG A 153 -2.08 28.64 -2.70
N LYS A 154 -0.80 28.80 -3.05
CA LYS A 154 0.21 27.76 -2.82
C LYS A 154 0.50 27.60 -1.33
N PHE A 155 0.50 26.37 -0.86
CA PHE A 155 0.93 25.99 0.47
C PHE A 155 2.16 25.10 0.40
N ALA A 156 3.00 25.17 1.43
CA ALA A 156 4.09 24.22 1.53
C ALA A 156 3.46 22.83 1.69
N PRO A 157 3.90 21.82 0.92
CA PRO A 157 3.46 20.45 1.17
C PRO A 157 3.78 20.09 2.62
N ALA A 158 2.87 19.37 3.28
CA ALA A 158 3.04 18.89 4.65
C ALA A 158 4.46 18.32 4.83
N LYS A 159 5.21 18.83 5.82
CA LYS A 159 6.59 18.39 6.11
C LYS A 159 6.56 16.92 6.53
N GLY A 160 6.62 16.02 5.57
CA GLY A 160 6.54 14.58 5.79
C GLY A 160 6.02 13.76 4.62
N SER A 161 5.51 14.40 3.56
CA SER A 161 4.84 13.63 2.49
C SER A 161 5.79 12.86 1.58
N LEU A 162 6.96 13.36 1.19
CA LEU A 162 7.95 12.58 0.43
C LEU A 162 9.37 13.16 0.60
N ASP A 163 10.37 12.27 0.73
CA ASP A 163 11.77 12.42 0.27
C ASP A 163 12.97 12.93 1.11
N SER A 164 12.90 13.54 2.30
CA SER A 164 14.14 14.20 2.83
C SER A 164 14.80 13.64 4.11
N GLY A 165 14.19 12.72 4.87
CA GLY A 165 14.69 12.41 6.23
C GLY A 165 15.40 11.08 6.47
N ILE A 166 15.13 10.04 5.67
CA ILE A 166 15.34 8.64 6.13
C ILE A 166 16.65 8.02 5.59
N PHE A 167 17.25 8.61 4.56
CA PHE A 167 18.43 8.05 3.89
C PHE A 167 19.70 7.91 4.77
N PRO A 168 20.08 8.88 5.63
CA PRO A 168 21.34 8.81 6.37
C PRO A 168 21.37 7.68 7.42
N ILE A 169 20.25 7.45 8.11
CA ILE A 169 20.11 6.38 9.10
C ILE A 169 20.05 5.01 8.42
N LYS A 170 19.35 4.90 7.28
CA LYS A 170 19.30 3.67 6.48
C LYS A 170 20.69 3.25 6.01
N ASP A 171 21.55 4.17 5.54
CA ASP A 171 22.91 3.84 5.10
C ASP A 171 23.87 3.47 6.25
N MET A 172 23.65 4.01 7.46
CA MET A 172 24.39 3.59 8.65
C MET A 172 24.00 2.18 9.10
N ILE A 173 22.69 1.91 9.20
CA ILE A 173 22.15 0.58 9.53
C ILE A 173 22.60 -0.46 8.48
N ARG A 174 22.58 -0.08 7.20
CA ARG A 174 23.03 -0.91 6.08
C ARG A 174 24.50 -1.28 6.18
N ARG A 175 25.38 -0.33 6.53
CA ARG A 175 26.81 -0.61 6.75
C ARG A 175 27.04 -1.54 7.94
N SER A 176 26.27 -1.38 9.00
CA SER A 176 26.34 -2.24 10.19
C SER A 176 25.81 -3.66 9.89
N ALA A 177 24.70 -3.79 9.16
CA ALA A 177 24.18 -5.09 8.73
C ALA A 177 25.14 -5.80 7.76
N ALA A 178 25.66 -5.10 6.74
CA ALA A 178 26.63 -5.69 5.81
C ALA A 178 27.92 -6.17 6.53
N ARG A 179 28.38 -5.47 7.58
CA ARG A 179 29.53 -5.91 8.39
C ARG A 179 29.19 -7.11 9.29
N LEU A 180 28.01 -7.10 9.92
CA LEU A 180 27.56 -8.20 10.78
C LEU A 180 27.29 -9.48 9.97
N TYR A 181 26.73 -9.35 8.78
CA TYR A 181 26.27 -10.49 7.96
C TYR A 181 27.22 -10.87 6.82
N GLY A 182 28.10 -9.98 6.37
CA GLY A 182 29.09 -10.28 5.34
C GLY A 182 30.09 -11.37 5.76
N ARG A 183 30.36 -11.50 7.07
CA ARG A 183 31.16 -12.60 7.63
C ARG A 183 30.38 -13.92 7.75
N THR A 184 29.05 -13.89 7.89
CA THR A 184 28.22 -15.09 8.01
C THR A 184 27.73 -15.66 6.68
N ARG A 185 27.73 -14.89 5.58
CA ARG A 185 27.32 -15.38 4.23
C ARG A 185 27.99 -16.70 3.82
N ARG A 186 29.26 -16.92 4.19
CA ARG A 186 30.03 -18.11 3.77
C ARG A 186 29.63 -19.40 4.50
N ASN A 187 28.90 -19.31 5.61
CA ASN A 187 28.58 -20.45 6.47
C ASN A 187 27.06 -20.58 6.71
N ILE A 188 26.22 -20.01 5.85
CA ILE A 188 24.77 -20.21 5.99
C ILE A 188 24.44 -21.64 5.51
N PRO A 189 23.82 -22.49 6.33
CA PRO A 189 23.39 -23.82 5.90
C PRO A 189 22.49 -23.71 4.68
N SER A 190 22.51 -24.72 3.80
CA SER A 190 21.53 -24.85 2.72
C SER A 190 20.32 -25.68 3.17
N GLY A 191 19.19 -25.53 2.50
CA GLY A 191 17.92 -26.17 2.84
C GLY A 191 17.04 -25.28 3.72
N GLY A 192 16.21 -25.89 4.56
CA GLY A 192 15.37 -25.17 5.54
C GLY A 192 14.11 -24.51 4.99
N ILE A 193 13.51 -23.63 5.80
CA ILE A 193 12.28 -22.87 5.46
C ILE A 193 12.58 -21.37 5.53
N LEU A 194 12.25 -20.65 4.46
CA LEU A 194 12.38 -19.20 4.39
C LEU A 194 11.03 -18.53 4.70
N TYR A 195 10.99 -17.74 5.76
CA TYR A 195 9.81 -17.05 6.22
C TYR A 195 9.86 -15.57 5.86
N SER A 196 8.83 -15.04 5.23
CA SER A 196 8.60 -13.60 5.13
C SER A 196 7.21 -13.25 5.64
N CYS A 197 7.13 -13.07 6.96
CA CYS A 197 5.88 -12.85 7.67
C CYS A 197 6.05 -11.88 8.84
N ALA A 198 4.97 -11.58 9.54
CA ALA A 198 5.00 -10.87 10.81
C ALA A 198 5.70 -11.73 11.88
N PRO A 199 6.37 -11.12 12.87
CA PRO A 199 7.13 -11.84 13.89
C PRO A 199 6.30 -12.88 14.67
N GLY A 200 5.00 -12.60 14.85
CA GLY A 200 4.06 -13.50 15.54
C GLY A 200 3.87 -14.84 14.80
N TYR A 201 3.73 -14.79 13.48
CA TYR A 201 3.63 -15.98 12.64
C TYR A 201 4.95 -16.70 12.52
N PHE A 202 6.03 -15.97 12.34
CA PHE A 202 7.37 -16.57 12.32
C PHE A 202 7.64 -17.38 13.58
N LYS A 203 7.34 -16.83 14.77
CA LYS A 203 7.48 -17.57 16.03
C LYS A 203 6.63 -18.84 16.03
N LEU A 204 5.36 -18.74 15.61
CA LEU A 204 4.45 -19.89 15.57
C LEU A 204 4.96 -21.00 14.65
N PHE A 205 5.28 -20.68 13.39
CA PHE A 205 5.72 -21.69 12.44
C PHE A 205 7.10 -22.23 12.74
N ARG A 206 8.01 -21.40 13.26
CA ARG A 206 9.31 -21.89 13.73
C ARG A 206 9.14 -22.88 14.87
N ASP A 207 8.26 -22.59 15.83
CA ASP A 207 7.99 -23.50 16.95
C ASP A 207 7.36 -24.82 16.46
N ILE A 208 6.60 -24.80 15.35
CA ILE A 208 6.08 -26.01 14.66
C ILE A 208 7.20 -26.72 13.90
N SER A 209 8.06 -25.99 13.20
CA SER A 209 9.16 -26.53 12.38
C SER A 209 10.41 -26.89 13.18
N ALA A 210 10.39 -26.71 14.50
CA ALA A 210 11.49 -27.03 15.42
C ALA A 210 11.84 -28.53 15.44
N THR A 211 11.10 -29.37 14.71
CA THR A 211 11.51 -30.72 14.35
C THR A 211 12.57 -30.72 13.23
N GLY A 212 13.78 -30.24 13.56
CA GLY A 212 15.03 -30.66 12.88
C GLY A 212 15.49 -29.93 11.61
N GLY A 213 15.27 -28.62 11.43
CA GLY A 213 15.82 -27.89 10.27
C GLY A 213 16.08 -26.40 10.46
N THR A 214 17.02 -25.85 9.68
CA THR A 214 17.35 -24.42 9.69
C THR A 214 16.16 -23.56 9.22
N SER A 215 15.93 -22.44 9.89
CA SER A 215 14.88 -21.48 9.53
C SER A 215 15.49 -20.11 9.21
N TYR A 216 14.98 -19.45 8.18
CA TYR A 216 15.43 -18.13 7.77
C TYR A 216 14.27 -17.15 7.86
N TYR A 217 14.53 -15.94 8.33
CA TYR A 217 13.51 -14.90 8.44
C TYR A 217 13.92 -13.68 7.63
N LEU A 218 13.10 -13.37 6.62
CA LEU A 218 13.33 -12.37 5.59
C LEU A 218 12.38 -11.19 5.75
N ARG A 219 12.95 -9.98 5.76
CA ARG A 219 12.20 -8.72 5.90
C ARG A 219 12.57 -7.74 4.78
N PRO A 220 11.65 -6.83 4.42
CA PRO A 220 11.92 -5.77 3.44
C PRO A 220 12.92 -4.74 3.94
N GLU A 221 12.96 -4.51 5.25
CA GLU A 221 13.89 -3.56 5.86
C GLU A 221 14.46 -4.15 7.17
N PHE A 222 15.71 -3.78 7.47
CA PHE A 222 16.34 -4.15 8.73
C PHE A 222 15.77 -3.30 9.87
N SER A 223 15.25 -3.94 10.92
CA SER A 223 14.90 -3.26 12.17
C SER A 223 15.85 -3.70 13.30
N PRO A 224 16.58 -2.76 13.94
CA PRO A 224 17.41 -3.06 15.09
C PRO A 224 16.64 -3.74 16.24
N ARG A 225 15.37 -3.39 16.44
CA ARG A 225 14.51 -4.00 17.47
C ARG A 225 14.30 -5.50 17.20
N THR A 226 14.05 -5.88 15.95
CA THR A 226 13.90 -7.30 15.59
C THR A 226 15.22 -8.06 15.66
N GLY A 227 16.38 -7.41 15.46
CA GLY A 227 17.68 -8.08 15.60
C GLY A 227 18.00 -8.53 17.04
N ILE A 228 17.35 -7.93 18.04
CA ILE A 228 17.57 -8.25 19.46
C ILE A 228 16.69 -9.42 19.91
N GLU A 229 15.43 -9.49 19.44
CA GLU A 229 14.44 -10.49 19.86
C GLU A 229 14.79 -11.94 19.52
N PHE A 230 15.77 -12.16 18.63
CA PHE A 230 16.07 -13.49 18.10
C PHE A 230 17.54 -13.92 18.25
N ARG A 231 18.33 -13.21 19.05
CA ARG A 231 19.66 -13.69 19.47
C ARG A 231 19.48 -14.95 20.33
N GLY A 232 19.93 -16.10 19.83
CA GLY A 232 20.06 -17.33 20.63
C GLY A 232 19.40 -18.60 20.07
N LYS A 233 18.82 -18.58 18.87
CA LYS A 233 18.23 -19.78 18.23
C LYS A 233 18.61 -19.81 16.74
N GLU A 234 18.57 -20.99 16.12
CA GLU A 234 18.99 -21.34 14.73
C GLU A 234 18.23 -20.58 13.60
N THR A 235 18.01 -19.28 13.78
CA THR A 235 17.29 -18.39 12.87
C THR A 235 18.25 -17.36 12.31
N VAL A 236 18.32 -17.28 10.98
CA VAL A 236 19.11 -16.25 10.29
C VAL A 236 18.21 -15.12 9.81
N TYR A 237 18.58 -13.88 10.14
CA TYR A 237 17.89 -12.66 9.73
C TYR A 237 18.42 -12.18 8.38
N LEU A 238 17.53 -11.99 7.42
CA LEU A 238 17.87 -11.65 6.04
C LEU A 238 17.08 -10.43 5.59
N THR A 239 17.71 -9.62 4.75
CA THR A 239 17.03 -8.64 3.89
C THR A 239 17.67 -8.74 2.50
N PRO A 240 16.99 -8.39 1.40
CA PRO A 240 17.61 -8.44 0.07
C PRO A 240 18.88 -7.60 -0.02
N GLU A 241 18.93 -6.48 0.68
CA GLU A 241 20.09 -5.59 0.72
C GLU A 241 21.33 -6.27 1.28
N CYS A 242 21.16 -7.28 2.14
CA CYS A 242 22.25 -8.12 2.62
C CYS A 242 22.85 -9.00 1.53
N PHE A 243 22.31 -9.02 0.31
CA PHE A 243 22.78 -9.79 -0.86
C PHE A 243 23.02 -8.92 -2.10
N ILE A 244 22.82 -7.60 -1.99
CA ILE A 244 22.95 -6.63 -3.08
C ILE A 244 24.25 -5.84 -2.95
N GLU A 245 25.00 -5.78 -4.04
CA GLU A 245 26.24 -5.03 -4.22
C GLU A 245 25.95 -3.67 -4.87
N LYS A 246 26.97 -2.80 -4.97
CA LYS A 246 26.79 -1.45 -5.52
C LYS A 246 26.55 -1.52 -7.04
N GLU A 247 27.18 -2.48 -7.68
CA GLU A 247 27.16 -2.81 -9.09
C GLU A 247 25.74 -3.20 -9.52
N ASP A 248 25.00 -3.93 -8.67
CA ASP A 248 23.61 -4.32 -8.94
C ASP A 248 22.67 -3.12 -9.03
N LYS A 249 22.82 -2.15 -8.11
CA LYS A 249 22.04 -0.91 -8.20
C LYS A 249 22.34 -0.16 -9.49
N THR A 250 23.56 -0.29 -10.00
CA THR A 250 23.95 0.29 -11.30
C THR A 250 23.29 -0.47 -12.45
N ILE A 251 23.23 -1.81 -12.39
CA ILE A 251 22.51 -2.66 -13.35
C ILE A 251 21.02 -2.28 -13.37
N CYS A 252 20.35 -2.21 -12.22
CA CYS A 252 18.93 -1.85 -12.15
C CYS A 252 18.65 -0.44 -12.69
N ARG A 253 19.51 0.53 -12.39
CA ARG A 253 19.39 1.89 -12.96
C ARG A 253 19.59 1.92 -14.47
N LYS A 254 20.57 1.18 -14.99
CA LYS A 254 20.79 1.07 -16.43
C LYS A 254 19.61 0.41 -17.13
N TRP A 255 19.08 -0.67 -16.55
CA TRP A 255 17.87 -1.34 -17.04
C TRP A 255 16.69 -0.37 -17.13
N LEU A 256 16.40 0.37 -16.05
CA LEU A 256 15.29 1.32 -16.04
C LEU A 256 15.48 2.45 -17.07
N LYS A 257 16.70 2.99 -17.19
CA LYS A 257 17.01 4.05 -18.17
C LYS A 257 16.88 3.61 -19.62
N ASN A 258 17.22 2.36 -19.93
CA ASN A 258 17.28 1.87 -21.31
C ASN A 258 15.92 1.50 -21.90
N ARG A 259 14.86 1.47 -21.09
CA ARG A 259 13.57 0.90 -21.50
C ARG A 259 12.50 1.93 -21.86
N ASP A 260 12.85 3.21 -21.81
CA ASP A 260 11.98 4.37 -22.08
C ASP A 260 10.49 4.11 -21.77
N ILE A 261 10.24 3.66 -20.54
CA ILE A 261 8.91 3.26 -20.06
C ILE A 261 7.93 4.43 -20.24
N ARG A 262 8.46 5.65 -20.11
CA ARG A 262 7.70 6.89 -20.30
C ARG A 262 7.22 7.02 -21.73
N ALA A 263 8.09 6.87 -22.73
CA ALA A 263 7.69 6.96 -24.13
C ALA A 263 6.67 5.89 -24.51
N VAL A 264 6.83 4.65 -24.03
CA VAL A 264 5.90 3.55 -24.35
C VAL A 264 4.53 3.77 -23.71
N LEU A 265 4.49 4.14 -22.43
CA LEU A 265 3.21 4.41 -21.79
C LEU A 265 2.56 5.69 -22.33
N ASP A 266 3.33 6.74 -22.64
CA ASP A 266 2.77 7.96 -23.24
C ASP A 266 2.24 7.71 -24.65
N SER A 267 2.95 6.97 -25.51
CA SER A 267 2.45 6.62 -26.84
C SER A 267 1.18 5.78 -26.78
N HIS A 268 1.09 4.88 -25.80
CA HIS A 268 -0.07 4.01 -25.65
C HIS A 268 -1.29 4.76 -25.08
N PHE A 269 -1.09 5.64 -24.09
CA PHE A 269 -2.20 6.21 -23.32
C PHE A 269 -2.62 7.61 -23.71
N LYS A 270 -1.74 8.43 -24.30
CA LYS A 270 -1.99 9.85 -24.57
C LYS A 270 -3.25 10.09 -25.41
N ASP A 271 -3.40 9.29 -26.46
CA ASP A 271 -4.52 9.37 -27.40
C ASP A 271 -5.56 8.26 -27.18
N SER A 272 -5.44 7.52 -26.07
CA SER A 272 -6.37 6.43 -25.74
C SER A 272 -7.55 6.93 -24.90
N ASP A 273 -8.69 6.25 -25.06
CA ASP A 273 -9.83 6.40 -24.15
C ASP A 273 -9.65 5.65 -22.82
N PHE A 274 -8.49 5.00 -22.60
CA PHE A 274 -8.28 4.18 -21.41
C PHE A 274 -8.40 5.00 -20.13
N PHE A 275 -7.82 6.20 -20.08
CA PHE A 275 -7.90 7.10 -18.92
C PHE A 275 -8.94 8.21 -19.08
N VAL A 276 -9.92 8.04 -19.97
CA VAL A 276 -11.03 8.99 -20.11
C VAL A 276 -12.10 8.67 -19.09
N TYR A 277 -12.39 9.63 -18.21
CA TYR A 277 -13.41 9.49 -17.18
C TYR A 277 -14.28 10.74 -17.08
N LYS A 278 -15.60 10.57 -17.20
CA LYS A 278 -16.60 11.67 -17.20
C LYS A 278 -16.19 12.81 -18.15
N GLY A 279 -15.71 12.45 -19.33
CA GLY A 279 -15.28 13.34 -20.40
C GLY A 279 -13.88 13.96 -20.24
N ASP A 280 -13.16 13.62 -19.18
CA ASP A 280 -11.81 14.13 -18.88
C ASP A 280 -10.74 13.08 -19.19
N ASN A 281 -9.77 13.41 -20.06
CA ASN A 281 -8.58 12.60 -20.26
C ASN A 281 -7.64 12.82 -19.08
N LEU A 282 -7.63 11.86 -18.15
CA LEU A 282 -6.87 11.95 -16.91
C LEU A 282 -5.37 11.75 -17.13
N TRP A 283 -4.93 11.18 -18.26
CA TRP A 283 -3.52 10.93 -18.57
C TRP A 283 -2.65 12.18 -18.40
N GLU A 284 -3.12 13.31 -18.90
CA GLU A 284 -2.43 14.61 -18.82
C GLU A 284 -2.23 15.11 -17.38
N ILE A 285 -3.03 14.61 -16.44
CA ILE A 285 -2.95 14.95 -15.02
C ILE A 285 -1.99 13.98 -14.30
N ILE A 286 -2.12 12.68 -14.60
CA ILE A 286 -1.52 11.63 -13.79
C ILE A 286 -0.13 11.21 -14.26
N LYS A 287 0.22 11.39 -15.54
CA LYS A 287 1.39 10.74 -16.15
C LYS A 287 2.70 11.00 -15.40
N HIS A 288 2.93 12.24 -14.95
CA HIS A 288 4.15 12.58 -14.22
C HIS A 288 4.24 11.88 -12.85
N ASP A 289 3.15 11.86 -12.10
CA ASP A 289 3.09 11.22 -10.78
C ASP A 289 3.16 9.70 -10.91
N LEU A 290 2.45 9.15 -11.88
CA LEU A 290 2.48 7.73 -12.22
C LEU A 290 3.89 7.31 -12.63
N PHE A 291 4.56 8.04 -13.52
CA PHE A 291 5.95 7.74 -13.90
C PHE A 291 6.91 7.81 -12.73
N HIS A 292 6.76 8.80 -11.86
CA HIS A 292 7.59 8.88 -10.66
C HIS A 292 7.38 7.67 -9.74
N MET A 293 6.12 7.30 -9.48
CA MET A 293 5.78 6.11 -8.70
C MET A 293 6.35 4.83 -9.34
N LEU A 294 6.17 4.66 -10.65
CA LEU A 294 6.66 3.51 -11.40
C LEU A 294 8.18 3.43 -11.38
N ASP A 295 8.90 4.53 -11.63
CA ASP A 295 10.36 4.57 -11.60
C ASP A 295 10.90 4.08 -10.25
N GLN A 296 10.32 4.55 -9.14
CA GLN A 296 10.71 4.13 -7.80
C GLN A 296 10.39 2.65 -7.56
N ALA A 297 9.18 2.23 -7.92
CA ALA A 297 8.70 0.89 -7.63
C ALA A 297 9.38 -0.18 -8.49
N LEU A 298 9.59 0.09 -9.78
CA LEU A 298 10.32 -0.79 -10.71
C LEU A 298 11.79 -0.90 -10.34
N PHE A 299 12.45 0.21 -9.98
CA PHE A 299 13.83 0.16 -9.49
C PHE A 299 13.94 -0.73 -8.24
N ARG A 300 13.02 -0.56 -7.29
CA ARG A 300 12.97 -1.34 -6.06
C ARG A 300 12.70 -2.83 -6.34
N GLY A 301 11.72 -3.13 -7.18
CA GLY A 301 11.41 -4.47 -7.64
C GLY A 301 12.60 -5.16 -8.30
N ALA A 302 13.30 -4.48 -9.21
CA ALA A 302 14.50 -5.01 -9.87
C ALA A 302 15.62 -5.33 -8.85
N VAL A 303 15.83 -4.45 -7.86
CA VAL A 303 16.78 -4.72 -6.77
C VAL A 303 16.36 -5.95 -5.96
N TRP A 304 15.07 -6.11 -5.65
CA TRP A 304 14.59 -7.30 -4.96
C TRP A 304 14.75 -8.57 -5.78
N VAL A 305 14.48 -8.54 -7.08
CA VAL A 305 14.70 -9.71 -7.95
C VAL A 305 16.15 -10.18 -7.90
N LEU A 306 17.13 -9.28 -7.96
CA LEU A 306 18.55 -9.66 -7.83
C LEU A 306 18.85 -10.23 -6.44
N GLY A 307 18.31 -9.61 -5.39
CA GLY A 307 18.56 -10.00 -4.00
C GLY A 307 17.95 -11.36 -3.68
N PHE A 308 16.69 -11.57 -4.06
CA PHE A 308 15.99 -12.84 -3.90
C PHE A 308 16.62 -13.95 -4.71
N ASN A 309 16.98 -13.71 -5.98
CA ASN A 309 17.66 -14.74 -6.76
C ASN A 309 18.91 -15.26 -6.04
N ARG A 310 19.76 -14.36 -5.52
CA ARG A 310 20.95 -14.74 -4.76
C ARG A 310 20.63 -15.41 -3.44
N ILE A 311 19.63 -14.92 -2.70
CA ILE A 311 19.18 -15.56 -1.46
C ILE A 311 18.74 -16.99 -1.75
N LEU A 312 17.89 -17.19 -2.74
CA LEU A 312 17.34 -18.50 -3.10
C LEU A 312 18.43 -19.43 -3.65
N ASP A 313 19.39 -18.93 -4.43
CA ASP A 313 20.52 -19.73 -4.92
C ASP A 313 21.48 -20.14 -3.81
N SER A 314 21.68 -19.27 -2.81
CA SER A 314 22.58 -19.52 -1.69
C SER A 314 21.96 -20.47 -0.66
N LEU A 315 20.72 -20.19 -0.27
CA LEU A 315 20.01 -20.94 0.77
C LEU A 315 19.41 -22.23 0.24
N LYS A 316 18.95 -22.24 -1.02
CA LYS A 316 18.17 -23.35 -1.61
C LYS A 316 17.07 -23.83 -0.65
N PRO A 317 16.17 -22.93 -0.21
CA PRO A 317 15.15 -23.29 0.76
C PRO A 317 14.25 -24.38 0.18
N ARG A 318 13.80 -25.31 1.04
CA ARG A 318 12.86 -26.37 0.61
C ARG A 318 11.48 -25.81 0.32
N THR A 319 11.12 -24.73 1.00
CA THR A 319 9.89 -23.98 0.78
C THR A 319 10.01 -22.56 1.32
N ILE A 320 9.16 -21.67 0.83
CA ILE A 320 9.00 -20.31 1.33
C ILE A 320 7.61 -20.16 1.92
N ILE A 321 7.51 -19.53 3.09
CA ILE A 321 6.24 -19.19 3.72
C ILE A 321 6.15 -17.68 3.80
N VAL A 322 5.15 -17.10 3.13
CA VAL A 322 4.88 -15.67 3.19
C VAL A 322 3.55 -15.40 3.85
N GLU A 323 3.50 -14.37 4.68
CA GLU A 323 2.25 -13.78 5.17
C GLU A 323 2.02 -12.53 4.34
N GLU A 324 0.78 -12.30 3.89
CA GLU A 324 0.40 -11.12 3.11
C GLU A 324 1.01 -11.08 1.69
N ASN A 325 0.17 -11.20 0.66
CA ASN A 325 0.57 -11.17 -0.74
C ASN A 325 0.07 -9.92 -1.48
N ILE A 326 -0.38 -8.90 -0.74
CA ILE A 326 -0.71 -7.59 -1.33
C ILE A 326 0.57 -6.77 -1.57
N CYS A 327 1.61 -6.95 -0.74
CA CYS A 327 2.81 -6.15 -0.84
C CYS A 327 3.74 -6.65 -1.98
N PRO A 328 4.30 -5.75 -2.80
CA PRO A 328 5.21 -6.11 -3.90
C PRO A 328 6.41 -6.95 -3.49
N PHE A 329 6.90 -6.79 -2.27
CA PHE A 329 8.04 -7.53 -1.73
C PHE A 329 7.79 -9.05 -1.71
N ASN A 330 6.69 -9.49 -1.09
CA ASN A 330 6.39 -10.91 -0.97
C ASN A 330 6.00 -11.53 -2.30
N LYS A 331 5.26 -10.80 -3.13
CA LYS A 331 4.91 -11.27 -4.47
C LYS A 331 6.16 -11.49 -5.34
N THR A 332 7.12 -10.55 -5.30
CA THR A 332 8.38 -10.68 -6.03
C THR A 332 9.20 -11.86 -5.51
N LEU A 333 9.19 -12.13 -4.20
CA LEU A 333 9.83 -13.31 -3.61
C LEU A 333 9.21 -14.61 -4.14
N ILE A 334 7.88 -14.70 -4.15
CA ILE A 334 7.14 -15.86 -4.67
C ILE A 334 7.49 -16.10 -6.13
N GLU A 335 7.46 -15.08 -6.99
CA GLU A 335 7.78 -15.25 -8.42
C GLU A 335 9.23 -15.66 -8.68
N CYS A 336 10.17 -15.11 -7.91
CA CYS A 336 11.57 -15.56 -7.98
C CYS A 336 11.71 -17.03 -7.54
N ALA A 337 10.90 -17.50 -6.60
CA ALA A 337 10.90 -18.87 -6.11
C ALA A 337 10.29 -19.85 -7.11
N ASP A 338 9.15 -19.49 -7.68
CA ASP A 338 8.45 -20.27 -8.71
C ASP A 338 9.36 -20.56 -9.91
N LYS A 339 10.05 -19.54 -10.42
CA LYS A 339 11.05 -19.66 -11.50
C LYS A 339 12.22 -20.58 -11.18
N LYS A 340 12.47 -20.85 -9.91
CA LYS A 340 13.53 -21.76 -9.43
C LYS A 340 12.97 -23.12 -8.99
N GLY A 341 11.67 -23.36 -9.19
CA GLY A 341 10.99 -24.58 -8.74
C GLY A 341 10.94 -24.74 -7.23
N ILE A 342 11.00 -23.63 -6.47
CA ILE A 342 10.93 -23.64 -5.02
C ILE A 342 9.47 -23.44 -4.61
N PRO A 343 8.84 -24.42 -3.94
CA PRO A 343 7.43 -24.31 -3.59
C PRO A 343 7.20 -23.21 -2.55
N SER A 344 6.13 -22.46 -2.72
CA SER A 344 5.75 -21.35 -1.85
C SER A 344 4.37 -21.55 -1.23
N VAL A 345 4.25 -21.16 0.04
CA VAL A 345 3.03 -21.18 0.82
C VAL A 345 2.64 -19.75 1.15
N TYR A 346 1.49 -19.31 0.64
CA TYR A 346 0.90 -18.03 0.97
C TYR A 346 -0.10 -18.20 2.12
N LEU A 347 0.17 -17.55 3.24
CA LEU A 347 -0.73 -17.48 4.38
C LEU A 347 -1.67 -16.29 4.21
N LEU A 348 -2.92 -16.59 3.88
CA LEU A 348 -3.92 -15.56 3.73
C LEU A 348 -4.26 -14.93 5.08
N HIS A 349 -4.07 -13.61 5.13
CA HIS A 349 -4.29 -12.80 6.32
C HIS A 349 -5.49 -11.88 6.13
N GLY A 350 -6.50 -12.08 6.98
CA GLY A 350 -7.72 -11.27 6.96
C GLY A 350 -8.74 -11.71 5.91
N LEU A 351 -9.76 -10.87 5.75
CA LEU A 351 -10.81 -11.07 4.76
C LEU A 351 -10.33 -10.56 3.40
N LEU A 352 -10.54 -11.35 2.36
CA LEU A 352 -10.30 -10.93 0.99
C LEU A 352 -11.33 -9.88 0.61
N THR A 353 -10.85 -8.74 0.11
CA THR A 353 -11.64 -7.83 -0.71
C THR A 353 -11.39 -8.14 -2.17
N TYR A 354 -12.37 -7.85 -3.04
CA TYR A 354 -12.34 -8.17 -4.48
C TYR A 354 -11.10 -7.65 -5.23
N ASP A 355 -10.35 -6.72 -4.65
CA ASP A 355 -9.25 -6.03 -5.33
C ASP A 355 -7.92 -6.79 -5.26
N LEU A 356 -7.79 -7.83 -4.41
CA LEU A 356 -6.49 -8.42 -4.03
C LEU A 356 -6.10 -9.74 -4.72
N PHE A 357 -6.82 -10.18 -5.75
CA PHE A 357 -6.63 -11.52 -6.35
C PHE A 357 -5.38 -11.70 -7.22
N SER A 358 -4.83 -10.63 -7.79
CA SER A 358 -3.91 -10.75 -8.93
C SER A 358 -2.60 -11.48 -8.62
N SER A 359 -2.24 -11.69 -7.35
CA SER A 359 -0.98 -12.31 -6.94
C SER A 359 -1.10 -13.74 -6.43
N ILE A 360 -2.31 -14.28 -6.28
CA ILE A 360 -2.49 -15.64 -5.73
C ILE A 360 -1.93 -16.71 -6.69
N GLY A 361 -1.94 -16.43 -8.00
CA GLY A 361 -1.57 -17.39 -9.04
C GLY A 361 -0.12 -17.90 -9.00
N SER A 362 0.82 -17.14 -8.44
CA SER A 362 2.24 -17.53 -8.42
C SER A 362 2.61 -18.40 -7.21
N ALA A 363 1.73 -18.52 -6.21
CA ALA A 363 2.00 -19.33 -5.02
C ALA A 363 1.68 -20.81 -5.27
N SER A 364 2.53 -21.74 -4.82
CA SER A 364 2.26 -23.18 -4.97
C SER A 364 1.08 -23.66 -4.11
N THR A 365 0.89 -23.03 -2.94
CA THR A 365 -0.21 -23.32 -2.03
C THR A 365 -0.68 -22.05 -1.34
N VAL A 366 -1.99 -21.93 -1.19
CA VAL A 366 -2.67 -20.83 -0.51
C VAL A 366 -3.37 -21.40 0.71
N VAL A 367 -2.94 -20.94 1.87
CA VAL A 367 -3.49 -21.37 3.15
C VAL A 367 -4.60 -20.40 3.55
N VAL A 368 -5.79 -20.93 3.76
CA VAL A 368 -7.01 -20.14 4.02
C VAL A 368 -7.64 -20.47 5.38
N PRO A 369 -8.36 -19.49 5.97
CA PRO A 369 -8.93 -19.63 7.31
C PRO A 369 -10.17 -20.53 7.39
N GLY A 370 -10.82 -20.86 6.27
CA GLY A 370 -12.04 -21.66 6.29
C GLY A 370 -12.72 -21.79 4.95
N THR A 371 -13.78 -22.59 4.94
CA THR A 371 -14.51 -23.01 3.74
C THR A 371 -15.06 -21.85 2.93
N TYR A 372 -15.55 -20.78 3.59
CA TYR A 372 -16.03 -19.58 2.90
C TYR A 372 -14.94 -18.95 2.02
N THR A 373 -13.74 -18.78 2.58
CA THR A 373 -12.61 -18.18 1.86
C THR A 373 -12.10 -19.09 0.76
N LYS A 374 -12.07 -20.41 1.01
CA LYS A 374 -11.77 -21.41 -0.03
C LYS A 374 -12.74 -21.28 -1.21
N LYS A 375 -14.05 -21.32 -0.93
CA LYS A 375 -15.10 -21.20 -1.95
C LYS A 375 -14.95 -19.89 -2.73
N PHE A 376 -14.75 -18.77 -2.02
CA PHE A 376 -14.55 -17.47 -2.64
C PHE A 376 -13.35 -17.48 -3.60
N LEU A 377 -12.21 -18.03 -3.22
CA LEU A 377 -11.05 -18.15 -4.11
C LEU A 377 -11.32 -19.04 -5.33
N THR A 378 -11.99 -20.17 -5.13
CA THR A 378 -12.36 -21.09 -6.22
C THR A 378 -13.35 -20.45 -7.20
N ASP A 379 -14.35 -19.73 -6.71
CA ASP A 379 -15.29 -18.95 -7.53
C ASP A 379 -14.57 -17.88 -8.38
N HIS A 380 -13.36 -17.48 -7.99
CA HIS A 380 -12.53 -16.50 -8.68
C HIS A 380 -11.34 -17.13 -9.43
N GLY A 381 -11.43 -18.43 -9.75
CA GLY A 381 -10.50 -19.11 -10.65
C GLY A 381 -9.22 -19.63 -10.01
N VAL A 382 -9.08 -19.56 -8.68
CA VAL A 382 -7.97 -20.25 -7.99
C VAL A 382 -8.28 -21.74 -7.94
N ALA A 383 -7.36 -22.55 -8.47
CA ALA A 383 -7.55 -24.00 -8.50
C ALA A 383 -7.68 -24.57 -7.09
N GLU A 384 -8.70 -25.41 -6.86
CA GLU A 384 -9.02 -25.92 -5.53
C GLU A 384 -7.86 -26.71 -4.89
N ASN A 385 -7.10 -27.45 -5.70
CA ASN A 385 -5.93 -28.21 -5.25
C ASN A 385 -4.76 -27.33 -4.79
N MET A 386 -4.76 -26.04 -5.10
CA MET A 386 -3.80 -25.07 -4.57
C MET A 386 -4.21 -24.53 -3.20
N ILE A 387 -5.42 -24.81 -2.72
CA ILE A 387 -5.97 -24.20 -1.50
C ILE A 387 -5.96 -25.20 -0.35
N ALA A 388 -5.23 -24.87 0.71
CA ALA A 388 -5.21 -25.61 1.98
C ALA A 388 -6.04 -24.88 3.04
N GLU A 389 -7.14 -25.50 3.47
CA GLU A 389 -7.98 -24.99 4.55
C GLU A 389 -7.45 -25.48 5.90
N ILE A 390 -6.78 -24.62 6.67
CA ILE A 390 -6.16 -25.01 7.95
C ILE A 390 -6.64 -24.19 9.15
N GLY A 391 -7.58 -23.26 8.95
CA GLY A 391 -8.01 -22.35 10.02
C GLY A 391 -7.07 -21.15 10.18
N LEU A 392 -7.09 -20.57 11.39
CA LEU A 392 -6.27 -19.41 11.76
C LEU A 392 -5.35 -19.78 12.93
N PRO A 393 -4.24 -20.49 12.71
CA PRO A 393 -3.45 -21.11 13.78
C PRO A 393 -2.99 -20.13 14.88
N TYR A 394 -2.64 -18.91 14.48
CA TYR A 394 -2.23 -17.85 15.42
C TYR A 394 -3.37 -17.43 16.36
N TYR A 395 -4.57 -17.30 15.83
CA TYR A 395 -5.74 -16.91 16.61
C TYR A 395 -6.26 -18.07 17.43
N GLU A 396 -6.25 -19.29 16.90
CA GLU A 396 -6.66 -20.49 17.63
C GLU A 396 -5.80 -20.73 18.87
N LYS A 397 -4.47 -20.66 18.74
CA LYS A 397 -3.56 -20.79 19.89
C LYS A 397 -3.82 -19.70 20.94
N LYS A 398 -4.03 -18.46 20.52
CA LYS A 398 -4.36 -17.37 21.44
C LYS A 398 -5.72 -17.59 22.12
N ILE A 399 -6.76 -17.89 21.36
CA ILE A 399 -8.13 -18.06 21.84
C ILE A 399 -8.23 -19.24 22.82
N SER A 400 -7.54 -20.35 22.54
CA SER A 400 -7.49 -21.53 23.39
C SER A 400 -6.68 -21.32 24.68
N SER A 401 -5.66 -20.46 24.63
CA SER A 401 -4.81 -20.15 25.80
C SER A 401 -5.36 -19.07 26.75
N ILE A 402 -6.42 -18.35 26.36
CA ILE A 402 -6.99 -17.29 27.19
C ILE A 402 -7.90 -17.91 28.25
N ASP A 403 -7.57 -17.69 29.54
CA ASP A 403 -8.54 -17.84 30.63
C ASP A 403 -9.65 -16.82 30.42
N ARG A 404 -10.72 -17.24 29.75
CA ARG A 404 -11.87 -16.39 29.40
C ARG A 404 -12.53 -15.82 30.64
N THR A 405 -12.65 -16.62 31.69
CA THR A 405 -13.39 -16.25 32.90
C THR A 405 -12.61 -15.22 33.72
N GLY A 406 -11.32 -15.46 33.97
CA GLY A 406 -10.47 -14.50 34.69
C GLY A 406 -10.22 -13.23 33.89
N SER A 407 -10.00 -13.34 32.57
CA SER A 407 -9.80 -12.18 31.69
C SER A 407 -11.05 -11.31 31.61
N ARG A 408 -12.24 -11.93 31.52
CA ARG A 408 -13.53 -11.23 31.54
C ARG A 408 -13.72 -10.47 32.85
N ARG A 409 -13.59 -11.13 34.02
CA ARG A 409 -13.73 -10.42 35.32
C ARG A 409 -12.77 -9.25 35.46
N LYS A 410 -11.50 -9.43 35.07
CA LYS A 410 -10.49 -8.35 35.10
C LYS A 410 -10.86 -7.20 34.17
N PHE A 411 -11.31 -7.49 32.96
CA PHE A 411 -11.76 -6.47 32.01
C PHE A 411 -12.96 -5.70 32.55
N PHE A 412 -13.98 -6.40 33.05
CA PHE A 412 -15.20 -5.78 33.58
C PHE A 412 -14.90 -4.93 34.81
N SER A 413 -14.11 -5.45 35.75
CA SER A 413 -13.66 -4.70 36.92
C SER A 413 -12.86 -3.46 36.52
N ARG A 414 -11.94 -3.58 35.56
CA ARG A 414 -11.09 -2.45 35.11
C ARG A 414 -11.89 -1.31 34.49
N TYR A 415 -12.96 -1.62 33.77
CA TYR A 415 -13.75 -0.63 33.03
C TYR A 415 -15.11 -0.32 33.69
N GLY A 416 -15.36 -0.83 34.89
CA GLY A 416 -16.63 -0.63 35.61
C GLY A 416 -17.84 -1.19 34.86
N LEU A 417 -17.65 -2.28 34.12
CA LEU A 417 -18.72 -2.92 33.33
C LEU A 417 -19.43 -3.98 34.18
N ASP A 418 -20.73 -4.13 33.95
CA ASP A 418 -21.59 -5.09 34.64
C ASP A 418 -21.65 -6.41 33.87
N ASP A 419 -21.23 -7.51 34.52
CA ASP A 419 -21.18 -8.87 33.93
C ASP A 419 -22.56 -9.40 33.55
N GLY A 420 -23.63 -8.88 34.17
CA GLY A 420 -25.01 -9.22 33.85
C GLY A 420 -25.60 -8.47 32.65
N LYS A 421 -24.91 -7.46 32.12
CA LYS A 421 -25.42 -6.63 31.01
C LYS A 421 -24.89 -7.07 29.66
N ARG A 422 -25.72 -6.91 28.63
CA ARG A 422 -25.30 -7.05 27.23
C ARG A 422 -24.33 -5.93 26.90
N ILE A 423 -23.13 -6.28 26.45
CA ILE A 423 -22.15 -5.32 25.96
C ILE A 423 -22.24 -5.28 24.44
N VAL A 424 -22.42 -4.09 23.90
CA VAL A 424 -22.25 -3.82 22.47
C VAL A 424 -20.83 -3.28 22.28
N MET A 425 -19.99 -4.04 21.60
CA MET A 425 -18.66 -3.57 21.20
C MET A 425 -18.74 -3.05 19.78
N LEU A 426 -18.48 -1.75 19.62
CA LEU A 426 -18.34 -1.12 18.31
C LEU A 426 -16.84 -0.97 18.03
N ALA A 427 -16.35 -1.68 17.03
CA ALA A 427 -15.01 -1.50 16.51
C ALA A 427 -15.12 -0.88 15.12
N SER A 428 -14.87 0.42 15.03
CA SER A 428 -14.67 1.10 13.75
C SER A 428 -13.17 1.28 13.55
N HIS A 429 -12.62 0.61 12.55
CA HIS A 429 -11.36 1.08 11.97
C HIS A 429 -11.73 2.20 11.01
N ASP A 430 -11.36 3.43 11.37
CA ASP A 430 -11.21 4.45 10.37
C ASP A 430 -10.04 4.02 9.48
N VAL A 431 -10.35 3.39 8.34
CA VAL A 431 -9.37 2.98 7.32
C VAL A 431 -8.58 4.19 6.77
N PHE A 432 -8.97 5.41 7.16
CA PHE A 432 -8.38 6.68 6.76
C PHE A 432 -7.64 7.45 7.86
N THR A 433 -7.61 7.03 9.14
CA THR A 433 -7.09 7.89 10.24
C THR A 433 -5.73 7.55 10.82
N GLU A 434 -4.96 6.61 10.29
CA GLU A 434 -3.58 6.50 10.74
C GLU A 434 -2.65 7.36 9.88
N LYS A 435 -2.13 8.42 10.52
CA LYS A 435 -0.79 9.04 10.28
C LYS A 435 0.36 8.01 10.34
N ARG A 436 0.08 6.71 10.19
CA ARG A 436 1.13 5.78 9.81
C ARG A 436 1.33 6.04 8.32
N PRO A 437 2.53 6.42 7.90
CA PRO A 437 2.86 6.28 6.50
C PRO A 437 2.63 4.80 6.17
N TYR A 438 1.53 4.49 5.47
CA TYR A 438 1.46 3.27 4.68
C TYR A 438 2.61 3.39 3.69
N TYR A 439 3.77 2.83 4.07
CA TYR A 439 4.97 2.78 3.25
C TYR A 439 5.18 4.03 2.37
N THR A 440 5.22 5.22 2.97
CA THR A 440 5.86 6.34 2.28
C THR A 440 7.36 5.99 2.21
N GLY A 441 7.93 6.08 1.00
CA GLY A 441 9.28 5.64 0.63
C GLY A 441 10.41 5.90 1.62
#